data_AF-A0A212PHX4-F1
#
_entry.id   AF-A0A212PHX4-F1
#
_cell.length_a   1.000
_cell.length_b   1.000
_cell.length_c   1.000
_cell.angle_alpha   90.00
_cell.angle_beta   90.00
_cell.angle_gamma   90.00
#
_symmetry.space_group_name_H-M   'P 1'
#
loop_
_entity.id
_entity.type
_entity.pdbx_description
1 polymer ?
#
loop_
_entity_poly.entity_id
_entity_poly.type
_entity_poly.pdbx_seq_one_letter_code
_entity_poly.pdbx_strand_id
1 'polypeptide(L)'
;MRNLTGTLLLLVVLLAVPASYAEAVVCGGTVQTLAYHQPGKLLLRLSSMNTPVYICSTDADWVVPGSLAGSTSPAACKAIYATLLAAKTSGAPIPDMYFDGDQLPANCISFAPWSEANVRYFSF
;
A
#
# COMPACT_ATOMS: atom_id res chain seq x y z
N MET A 1 -26.76 -34.53 34.65
CA MET A 1 -26.88 -33.22 34.00
C MET A 1 -25.53 -32.53 34.12
N ARG A 2 -24.60 -32.80 33.18
CA ARG A 2 -23.19 -32.36 33.26
C ARG A 2 -22.99 -31.20 32.28
N ASN A 3 -22.60 -30.05 32.83
CA ASN A 3 -21.71 -29.03 32.24
C ASN A 3 -21.91 -28.66 30.75
N LEU A 4 -23.13 -28.37 30.30
CA LEU A 4 -23.36 -27.80 28.96
C LEU A 4 -23.08 -26.29 28.88
N THR A 5 -22.97 -25.58 30.00
CA THR A 5 -22.84 -24.11 30.05
C THR A 5 -21.43 -23.61 29.73
N GLY A 6 -20.39 -24.38 30.08
CA GLY A 6 -18.99 -23.99 29.82
C GLY A 6 -18.60 -24.02 28.34
N THR A 7 -19.14 -24.99 27.59
CA THR A 7 -18.82 -25.19 26.17
C THR A 7 -19.46 -24.13 25.27
N LEU A 8 -20.62 -23.60 25.66
CA LEU A 8 -21.33 -22.57 24.89
C LEU A 8 -20.62 -21.21 24.95
N LEU A 9 -20.01 -20.88 26.11
CA LEU A 9 -19.29 -19.62 26.31
C LEU A 9 -18.00 -19.52 25.49
N LEU A 10 -17.31 -20.64 25.27
CA LEU A 10 -16.08 -20.68 24.48
C LEU A 10 -16.34 -20.48 22.98
N LEU A 11 -17.49 -20.93 22.47
CA LEU A 11 -17.87 -20.82 21.06
C LEU A 11 -18.23 -19.37 20.67
N VAL A 12 -18.80 -18.59 21.59
CA VAL A 12 -19.18 -17.19 21.36
C VAL A 12 -17.95 -16.28 21.25
N VAL A 13 -16.87 -16.57 21.98
CA VAL A 13 -15.63 -15.78 21.96
C VAL A 13 -14.86 -15.94 20.63
N LEU A 14 -14.95 -17.11 19.99
CA LEU A 14 -14.28 -17.37 18.69
C LEU A 14 -14.99 -16.71 17.49
N LEU A 15 -16.26 -16.32 17.62
CA LEU A 15 -17.03 -15.66 16.56
C LEU A 15 -16.93 -14.12 16.59
N ALA A 16 -16.30 -13.56 17.62
CA ALA A 16 -16.17 -12.11 17.80
C ALA A 16 -14.89 -11.51 17.19
N VAL A 17 -14.11 -12.29 16.42
CA VAL A 17 -12.93 -11.74 15.74
C VAL A 17 -13.44 -10.89 14.57
N PRO A 18 -13.25 -9.56 14.59
CA PRO A 18 -13.62 -8.73 13.45
C PRO A 18 -12.83 -9.19 12.24
N ALA A 19 -13.51 -9.38 11.10
CA ALA A 19 -12.86 -9.57 9.82
C ALA A 19 -12.10 -8.27 9.48
N SER A 20 -10.79 -8.24 9.74
CA SER A 20 -9.92 -7.18 9.25
C SER A 20 -9.77 -7.36 7.74
N TYR A 21 -10.52 -6.58 6.96
CA TYR A 21 -10.23 -6.43 5.54
C TYR A 21 -8.93 -5.63 5.45
N ALA A 22 -7.95 -6.14 4.70
CA ALA A 22 -6.76 -5.36 4.37
C ALA A 22 -7.22 -4.10 3.64
N GLU A 23 -7.19 -2.96 4.33
CA GLU A 23 -7.69 -1.68 3.83
C GLU A 23 -6.77 -1.22 2.68
N ALA A 24 -7.29 -1.22 1.45
CA ALA A 24 -6.62 -0.56 0.35
C ALA A 24 -6.95 0.93 0.44
N VAL A 25 -5.93 1.80 0.41
CA VAL A 25 -6.14 3.24 0.26
C VAL A 25 -5.97 3.62 -1.21
N VAL A 26 -6.95 4.34 -1.76
CA VAL A 26 -6.96 4.76 -3.15
C VAL A 26 -6.64 6.25 -3.20
N CYS A 27 -5.56 6.60 -3.90
CA CYS A 27 -5.13 7.99 -4.05
C CYS A 27 -5.02 8.37 -5.53
N GLY A 28 -5.40 9.61 -5.84
CA GLY A 28 -5.31 10.15 -7.20
C GLY A 28 -4.46 11.42 -7.29
N GLY A 29 -4.30 11.94 -8.50
CA GLY A 29 -3.65 13.23 -8.75
C GLY A 29 -2.37 13.11 -9.57
N THR A 30 -1.56 14.17 -9.57
CA THR A 30 -0.33 14.22 -10.37
C THR A 30 0.89 13.80 -9.56
N VAL A 31 1.93 13.26 -10.22
CA VAL A 31 3.17 12.81 -9.58
C VAL A 31 4.02 14.01 -9.13
N GLN A 32 3.84 14.46 -7.88
CA GLN A 32 4.60 15.58 -7.33
C GLN A 32 6.02 15.20 -6.92
N THR A 33 6.19 14.03 -6.32
CA THR A 33 7.52 13.49 -5.95
C THR A 33 7.68 12.11 -6.54
N LEU A 34 8.78 11.89 -7.25
CA LEU A 34 9.27 10.57 -7.63
C LEU A 34 10.77 10.59 -7.40
N ALA A 35 11.23 9.88 -6.38
CA ALA A 35 12.62 9.95 -5.94
C ALA A 35 13.20 8.55 -5.73
N TYR A 36 14.50 8.44 -5.95
CA TYR A 36 15.28 7.27 -5.61
C TYR A 36 15.94 7.51 -4.25
N HIS A 37 15.77 6.57 -3.33
CA HIS A 37 16.34 6.59 -1.98
C HIS A 37 17.26 5.38 -1.81
N GLN A 38 18.52 5.65 -1.50
CA GLN A 38 19.54 4.60 -1.39
C GLN A 38 19.32 3.71 -0.15
N PRO A 39 19.58 2.39 -0.25
CA PRO A 39 19.76 1.63 -1.50
C PRO A 39 18.41 1.24 -2.12
N GLY A 40 18.26 1.40 -3.43
CA GLY A 40 17.22 0.72 -4.21
C GLY A 40 15.78 1.23 -4.10
N LYS A 41 15.39 1.93 -3.03
CA LYS A 41 14.00 2.23 -2.71
C LYS A 41 13.46 3.40 -3.53
N LEU A 42 12.21 3.29 -3.96
CA LEU A 42 11.51 4.36 -4.67
C LEU A 42 10.50 5.04 -3.75
N LEU A 43 10.55 6.37 -3.73
CA LEU A 43 9.60 7.23 -3.03
C LEU A 43 8.63 7.86 -4.04
N LEU A 44 7.34 7.84 -3.72
CA LEU A 44 6.28 8.47 -4.49
C LEU A 44 5.45 9.42 -3.62
N ARG A 45 5.09 10.58 -4.16
CA ARG A 45 4.03 11.45 -3.64
C ARG A 45 3.14 11.93 -4.78
N LEU A 46 1.85 11.61 -4.73
CA LEU A 46 0.84 12.22 -5.58
C LEU A 46 0.36 13.56 -4.99
N SER A 47 -0.27 14.41 -5.80
CA SER A 47 -0.76 15.71 -5.34
C SER A 47 -1.83 15.64 -4.24
N SER A 48 -2.52 14.50 -4.10
CA SER A 48 -3.46 14.24 -3.01
C SER A 48 -2.81 13.78 -1.70
N MET A 49 -1.49 13.55 -1.71
CA MET A 49 -0.77 12.98 -0.58
C MET A 49 -0.01 14.04 0.23
N ASN A 50 0.01 13.88 1.55
CA ASN A 50 0.73 14.78 2.46
C ASN A 50 2.26 14.57 2.40
N THR A 51 2.72 13.32 2.36
CA THR A 51 4.15 12.95 2.41
C THR A 51 4.51 11.91 1.35
N PRO A 52 5.79 11.85 0.89
CA PRO A 52 6.28 10.73 0.09
C PRO A 52 6.29 9.42 0.87
N VAL A 53 6.01 8.32 0.17
CA VAL A 53 5.97 6.95 0.72
C VAL A 53 6.82 6.01 -0.12
N TYR A 54 7.41 5.00 0.51
CA TYR A 54 8.17 3.98 -0.22
C TYR A 54 7.22 3.00 -0.91
N ILE A 55 7.41 2.77 -2.21
CA ILE A 55 6.48 1.97 -3.00
C ILE A 55 7.05 0.66 -3.58
N CYS A 56 8.37 0.60 -3.78
CA CYS A 56 9.08 -0.61 -4.19
C CYS A 56 10.60 -0.45 -4.08
N SER A 57 11.35 -1.54 -4.32
CA SER A 57 12.81 -1.56 -4.43
C SER A 57 13.26 -2.04 -5.81
N THR A 58 14.28 -1.40 -6.36
CA THR A 58 14.92 -1.75 -7.63
C THR A 58 16.06 -2.78 -7.49
N ASP A 59 16.39 -3.14 -6.26
CA ASP A 59 17.51 -4.02 -5.90
C ASP A 59 17.07 -5.34 -5.25
N ALA A 60 15.85 -5.41 -4.69
CA ALA A 60 15.30 -6.58 -4.04
C ALA A 60 13.78 -6.68 -4.21
N ASP A 61 13.22 -7.87 -4.00
CA ASP A 61 11.77 -8.05 -3.94
C ASP A 61 11.18 -7.21 -2.81
N TRP A 62 10.19 -6.39 -3.15
CA TRP A 62 9.47 -5.55 -2.21
C TRP A 62 8.27 -6.30 -1.66
N VAL A 63 8.29 -6.58 -0.35
CA VAL A 63 7.22 -7.26 0.37
C VAL A 63 6.77 -6.35 1.50
N VAL A 64 5.49 -5.97 1.48
CA VAL A 64 4.87 -5.16 2.54
C VAL A 64 3.92 -6.06 3.32
N PRO A 65 4.09 -6.19 4.66
CA PRO A 65 3.13 -6.90 5.50
C PRO A 65 1.70 -6.40 5.26
N GLY A 66 0.73 -7.31 5.23
CA GLY A 66 -0.68 -6.99 4.96
C GLY A 66 -1.04 -6.77 3.49
N SER A 67 -0.06 -6.77 2.58
CA SER A 67 -0.34 -6.64 1.14
C SER A 67 -1.04 -7.87 0.58
N LEU A 68 -2.17 -7.66 -0.12
CA LEU A 68 -2.85 -8.73 -0.89
C LEU A 68 -2.26 -8.90 -2.29
N ALA A 69 -1.50 -7.91 -2.78
CA ALA A 69 -0.91 -7.88 -4.11
C ALA A 69 0.31 -8.81 -4.28
N GLY A 70 0.83 -9.37 -3.18
CA GLY A 70 2.07 -10.14 -3.16
C GLY A 70 3.31 -9.25 -3.15
N SER A 71 4.39 -9.71 -3.79
CA SER A 71 5.67 -8.99 -3.87
C SER A 71 5.82 -8.23 -5.19
N THR A 72 6.49 -7.08 -5.15
CA THR A 72 6.92 -6.36 -6.35
C THR A 72 8.38 -6.67 -6.62
N SER A 73 8.66 -7.34 -7.75
CA SER A 73 10.04 -7.66 -8.11
C SER A 73 10.86 -6.43 -8.54
N PRO A 74 12.20 -6.48 -8.51
CA PRO A 74 13.06 -5.41 -9.02
C PRO A 74 12.74 -4.95 -10.45
N ALA A 75 12.41 -5.90 -11.34
CA ALA A 75 12.06 -5.60 -12.72
C ALA A 75 10.71 -4.88 -12.81
N ALA A 76 9.70 -5.33 -12.05
CA ALA A 76 8.42 -4.65 -11.95
C ALA A 76 8.57 -3.25 -11.36
N CYS A 77 9.41 -3.08 -10.33
CA CYS A 77 9.68 -1.78 -9.73
C CYS A 77 10.28 -0.78 -10.73
N LYS A 78 11.21 -1.23 -11.58
CA LYS A 78 11.79 -0.40 -12.66
C LYS A 78 10.74 -0.01 -13.71
N ALA A 79 9.82 -0.92 -14.04
CA ALA A 79 8.70 -0.61 -14.95
C ALA A 79 7.71 0.39 -14.34
N ILE A 80 7.40 0.26 -13.05
CA ILE A 80 6.59 1.22 -12.29
C ILE A 80 7.28 2.59 -12.29
N TYR A 81 8.58 2.65 -11.99
CA TYR A 81 9.36 3.89 -12.02
C TYR A 81 9.29 4.59 -13.38
N ALA A 82 9.57 3.86 -14.47
CA ALA A 82 9.56 4.42 -15.82
C ALA A 82 8.17 4.97 -16.19
N THR A 83 7.12 4.24 -15.83
CA THR A 83 5.73 4.66 -16.06
C THR A 83 5.36 5.91 -15.26
N LEU A 84 5.71 5.96 -13.98
CA LEU A 84 5.46 7.14 -13.13
C LEU A 84 6.30 8.34 -13.55
N LEU A 85 7.52 8.12 -14.06
CA LEU A 85 8.36 9.18 -14.61
C LEU A 85 7.75 9.76 -15.89
N ALA A 86 7.19 8.92 -16.76
CA ALA A 86 6.46 9.39 -17.93
C ALA A 86 5.23 10.23 -17.52
N ALA A 87 4.44 9.77 -16.54
CA ALA A 87 3.31 10.54 -16.00
C ALA A 87 3.76 11.88 -15.38
N LYS A 88 4.87 11.88 -14.63
CA LYS A 88 5.45 13.09 -14.04
C LYS A 88 5.86 14.11 -15.09
N THR A 89 6.56 13.65 -16.14
CA THR A 89 7.10 14.52 -17.19
C THR A 89 6.02 15.07 -18.13
N SER A 90 4.94 14.32 -18.35
CA SER A 90 3.78 14.77 -19.13
C SER A 90 2.79 15.60 -18.32
N GLY A 91 2.87 15.56 -16.99
CA GLY A 91 1.85 16.13 -16.10
C GLY A 91 0.53 15.36 -16.10
N ALA A 92 0.50 14.15 -16.65
CA ALA A 92 -0.69 13.32 -16.69
C ALA A 92 -1.16 12.97 -15.26
N PRO A 93 -2.46 13.10 -14.97
CA PRO A 93 -3.01 12.64 -13.71
C PRO A 93 -3.01 11.10 -13.66
N ILE A 94 -2.86 10.57 -12.46
CA ILE A 94 -3.19 9.18 -12.12
C ILE A 94 -4.54 9.26 -11.39
N PRO A 95 -5.66 8.84 -12.02
CA PRO A 95 -6.98 8.95 -11.40
C PRO A 95 -7.05 8.14 -10.10
N ASP A 96 -6.58 6.89 -10.16
CA ASP A 96 -6.64 5.94 -9.06
C ASP A 96 -5.34 5.13 -8.97
N MET A 97 -4.67 5.24 -7.81
CA MET A 97 -3.56 4.39 -7.41
C MET A 97 -3.94 3.67 -6.13
N TYR A 98 -3.96 2.34 -6.20
CA TYR A 98 -4.33 1.48 -5.10
C TYR A 98 -3.09 1.08 -4.33
N PHE A 99 -3.02 1.51 -3.08
CA PHE A 99 -1.99 1.08 -2.15
C PHE A 99 -2.51 -0.01 -1.23
N ASP A 100 -1.64 -0.95 -0.88
CA ASP A 100 -1.86 -2.00 0.12
C ASP A 100 -0.76 -2.04 1.20
N GLY A 101 -1.12 -2.52 2.38
CA GLY A 101 -0.20 -2.82 3.48
C GLY A 101 -0.81 -2.58 4.87
N ASP A 102 -0.21 -3.15 5.91
CA ASP A 102 -0.67 -2.99 7.31
C ASP A 102 -0.47 -1.56 7.83
N GLN A 103 0.38 -0.77 7.19
CA GLN A 103 0.76 0.58 7.61
C GLN A 103 0.02 1.68 6.83
N LEU A 104 -1.09 1.34 6.18
CA LEU A 104 -1.85 2.31 5.41
C LEU A 104 -2.73 3.18 6.31
N PRO A 105 -2.81 4.49 6.00
CA PRO A 105 -3.76 5.37 6.65
C PRO A 105 -5.18 5.17 6.10
N ALA A 106 -6.17 5.68 6.82
CA ALA A 106 -7.56 5.74 6.35
C ALA A 106 -7.75 6.63 5.10
N ASN A 107 -6.79 7.53 4.80
CA ASN A 107 -6.86 8.43 3.64
C ASN A 107 -5.47 8.93 3.20
N CYS A 108 -5.40 9.48 1.98
CA CYS A 108 -4.17 9.92 1.33
C CYS A 108 -3.43 11.08 2.02
N ILE A 109 -4.12 11.86 2.86
CA ILE A 109 -3.50 13.01 3.55
C ILE A 109 -2.94 12.65 4.93
N SER A 110 -3.01 11.38 5.32
CA SER A 110 -2.62 10.91 6.66
C SER A 110 -1.48 9.89 6.64
N PHE A 111 -0.74 9.78 5.54
CA PHE A 111 0.45 8.91 5.52
C PHE A 111 1.48 9.39 6.54
N ALA A 112 2.06 8.45 7.28
CA ALA A 112 3.19 8.71 8.14
C ALA A 112 4.45 8.96 7.29
N PRO A 113 5.38 9.83 7.73
CA PRO A 113 6.67 9.97 7.07
C PRO A 113 7.37 8.62 6.95
N TRP A 114 7.95 8.34 5.79
CA TRP A 114 8.72 7.12 5.52
C TRP A 114 7.91 5.81 5.58
N SER A 115 6.57 5.87 5.48
CA SER A 115 5.74 4.67 5.41
C SER A 115 6.05 3.84 4.16
N GLU A 116 5.89 2.53 4.30
CA GLU A 116 6.02 1.57 3.21
C GLU A 116 4.63 1.14 2.75
N ALA A 117 4.40 1.16 1.44
CA ALA A 117 3.18 0.71 0.81
C ALA A 117 3.50 -0.16 -0.40
N ASN A 118 2.66 -1.13 -0.71
CA ASN A 118 2.69 -1.82 -1.98
C ASN A 118 1.74 -1.12 -2.95
N VAL A 119 2.13 -0.96 -4.22
CA VAL A 119 1.23 -0.48 -5.26
C VAL A 119 0.58 -1.70 -5.91
N ARG A 120 -0.71 -1.94 -5.62
CA ARG A 120 -1.47 -3.07 -6.18
C ARG A 120 -1.70 -2.89 -7.68
N TYR A 121 -2.22 -1.72 -8.07
CA TYR A 121 -2.36 -1.31 -9.46
C TYR A 121 -2.63 0.20 -9.57
N PHE A 122 -2.50 0.73 -10.79
CA PHE A 122 -2.94 2.06 -11.18
C PHE A 122 -3.28 2.06 -12.68
N SER A 123 -4.08 3.04 -13.10
CA SER A 123 -4.48 3.24 -14.51
C SER A 123 -4.29 4.70 -14.93
N PHE A 124 -4.33 4.95 -16.23
CA PHE A 124 -4.26 6.28 -16.86
C PHE A 124 -5.51 6.53 -17.71
#